data_AF-A0A5B8MR17-F1
#
_entry.id   AF-A0A5B8MR17-F1
#
_cell.length_a   1.000
_cell.length_b   1.000
_cell.length_c   1.000
_cell.angle_alpha   90.00
_cell.angle_beta   90.00
_cell.angle_gamma   90.00
#
_symmetry.space_group_name_H-M   'P 1'
#
loop_
_entity.id
_entity.type
_entity.pdbx_description
1 polymer ?
#
loop_
_entity_poly.entity_id
_entity_poly.type
_entity_poly.pdbx_seq_one_letter_code
_entity_poly.pdbx_strand_id
1 'polypeptide(L)'
;MEGFVGKAQEVVGRVQGVAFHKRREHKECVALRKKGEDGGTTKEERAAGALLVKAKARELRTALENCVRAKEEVSECIRRSGDPKSDPTERRRRQEACLERLEALALGGGEASGSKGSWVPESTSSREDAGGREPGSLLERVVEELDGLQKTMSFQSELLRCQEEASASGGGQYSKENFAYGTTPLASFMTVFSDETVKEKVERCRLEQADQVYTVWGSSIGWLAFYGRLAFGLRTKGYEILDYLVSLSTEVAKKYDVVRDLHFEARDMLETDLSSTGILFLTSQCWDLDLKAKAYAKVAEELPEGSIVIDYSSDLTEYDGVQRLSVVRCPVSWNDQQDFHIFAKAR
;
A
#
# COMPACT_ATOMS: atom_id res chain seq x y z
N MET A 1 -26.21 -0.59 -17.72
CA MET A 1 -24.80 -0.92 -17.99
C MET A 1 -23.92 -0.69 -16.78
N GLU A 2 -24.08 0.41 -16.04
CA GLU A 2 -23.28 0.75 -14.85
C GLU A 2 -23.19 -0.40 -13.83
N GLY A 3 -24.30 -1.07 -13.51
CA GLY A 3 -24.30 -2.19 -12.56
C GLY A 3 -23.52 -3.44 -13.02
N PHE A 4 -23.43 -3.70 -14.32
CA PHE A 4 -22.64 -4.82 -14.85
C PHE A 4 -21.15 -4.49 -14.86
N VAL A 5 -20.80 -3.27 -15.31
CA VAL A 5 -19.41 -2.81 -15.36
C VAL A 5 -18.81 -2.80 -13.95
N GLY A 6 -19.54 -2.30 -12.95
CA GLY A 6 -19.11 -2.31 -11.55
C GLY A 6 -18.82 -3.72 -11.03
N LYS A 7 -19.76 -4.67 -11.23
CA LYS A 7 -19.56 -6.07 -10.82
C LYS A 7 -18.41 -6.75 -11.54
N ALA A 8 -18.29 -6.53 -12.86
CA ALA A 8 -17.22 -7.11 -13.65
C ALA A 8 -15.83 -6.60 -13.20
N GLN A 9 -15.73 -5.30 -12.87
CA GLN A 9 -14.51 -4.70 -12.35
C GLN A 9 -14.17 -5.20 -10.93
N GLU A 10 -15.17 -5.39 -10.06
CA GLU A 10 -14.96 -5.99 -8.73
C GLU A 10 -14.36 -7.40 -8.83
N VAL A 11 -14.88 -8.22 -9.75
CA VAL A 11 -14.34 -9.56 -9.99
C VAL A 11 -12.92 -9.50 -10.57
N VAL A 12 -12.63 -8.56 -11.47
CA VAL A 12 -11.27 -8.32 -11.97
C VAL A 12 -10.31 -7.95 -10.83
N GLY A 13 -10.73 -7.07 -9.92
CA GLY A 13 -9.92 -6.70 -8.75
C GLY A 13 -9.61 -7.91 -7.85
N ARG A 14 -10.60 -8.76 -7.59
CA ARG A 14 -10.40 -10.03 -6.85
C ARG A 14 -9.43 -10.97 -7.57
N VAL A 15 -9.60 -11.17 -8.88
CA VAL A 15 -8.71 -11.99 -9.72
C VAL A 15 -7.28 -11.45 -9.73
N GLN A 16 -7.10 -10.12 -9.77
CA GLN A 16 -5.79 -9.48 -9.70
C GLN A 16 -5.13 -9.67 -8.33
N GLY A 17 -5.88 -9.56 -7.23
CA GLY A 17 -5.39 -9.85 -5.89
C GLY A 17 -4.91 -11.29 -5.73
N VAL A 18 -5.70 -12.26 -6.23
CA VAL A 18 -5.29 -13.68 -6.27
C VAL A 18 -4.04 -13.88 -7.13
N ALA A 19 -3.98 -13.29 -8.32
CA ALA A 19 -2.83 -13.38 -9.21
C ALA A 19 -1.55 -12.76 -8.61
N PHE A 20 -1.68 -11.70 -7.82
CA PHE A 20 -0.57 -11.09 -7.09
C PHE A 20 -0.04 -12.04 -6.01
N HIS A 21 -0.92 -12.59 -5.17
CA HIS A 21 -0.54 -13.54 -4.12
C HIS A 21 0.11 -14.81 -4.71
N LYS A 22 -0.45 -15.36 -5.79
CA LYS A 22 0.08 -16.55 -6.47
C LYS A 22 1.45 -16.30 -7.12
N ARG A 23 1.70 -15.09 -7.63
CA ARG A 23 3.04 -14.69 -8.12
C ARG A 23 4.07 -14.62 -6.98
N ARG A 24 3.68 -14.17 -5.79
CA ARG A 24 4.53 -14.18 -4.60
C ARG A 24 4.89 -15.60 -4.19
N GLU A 25 3.88 -16.47 -4.00
CA GLU A 25 4.08 -17.89 -3.70
C GLU A 25 5.00 -18.57 -4.72
N HIS A 26 4.87 -18.22 -6.00
CA HIS A 26 5.72 -18.76 -7.06
C HIS A 26 7.18 -18.30 -6.92
N LYS A 27 7.43 -17.02 -6.64
CA LYS A 27 8.77 -16.49 -6.41
C LYS A 27 9.42 -17.14 -5.18
N GLU A 28 8.67 -17.34 -4.10
CA GLU A 28 9.13 -18.02 -2.89
C GLU A 28 9.49 -19.49 -3.17
N CYS A 29 8.62 -20.23 -3.90
CA CYS A 29 8.91 -21.59 -4.34
C CYS A 29 10.21 -21.66 -5.17
N VAL A 30 10.40 -20.72 -6.10
CA VAL A 30 11.63 -20.64 -6.92
C VAL A 30 12.85 -20.32 -6.06
N ALA A 31 12.73 -19.44 -5.06
CA ALA A 31 13.82 -19.09 -4.16
C ALA A 31 14.21 -20.25 -3.22
N LEU A 32 13.22 -20.98 -2.68
CA LEU A 32 13.45 -22.18 -1.86
C LEU A 32 14.16 -23.28 -2.64
N ARG A 33 13.83 -23.44 -3.93
CA ARG A 33 14.54 -24.36 -4.82
C ARG A 33 16.03 -24.03 -4.91
N LYS A 34 16.38 -22.75 -5.06
CA LYS A 34 17.79 -22.31 -5.12
C LYS A 34 18.53 -22.57 -3.80
N LYS A 35 17.90 -22.26 -2.66
CA LYS A 35 18.50 -22.48 -1.33
C LYS A 35 18.72 -23.97 -1.00
N GLY A 36 17.84 -24.85 -1.48
CA GLY A 36 17.96 -26.29 -1.26
C GLY A 36 19.16 -26.96 -1.97
N GLU A 37 19.77 -26.29 -2.95
CA GLU A 37 20.97 -26.78 -3.63
C GLU A 37 22.24 -26.63 -2.76
N ASP A 38 22.23 -25.71 -1.77
CA ASP A 38 23.38 -25.36 -0.93
C ASP A 38 23.39 -25.99 0.48
N GLY A 39 22.27 -26.51 0.96
CA GLY A 39 22.12 -27.06 2.32
C GLY A 39 22.38 -28.57 2.40
N GLY A 40 23.22 -29.04 3.32
CA GLY A 40 23.69 -30.43 3.51
C GLY A 40 22.65 -31.53 3.83
N THR A 41 21.50 -31.54 3.16
CA THR A 41 20.46 -32.59 3.22
C THR A 41 20.80 -33.80 2.35
N THR A 42 20.18 -34.94 2.64
CA THR A 42 20.40 -36.19 1.87
C THR A 42 19.87 -36.06 0.43
N LYS A 43 20.44 -36.83 -0.50
CA LYS A 43 20.08 -36.79 -1.92
C LYS A 43 18.58 -37.08 -2.17
N GLU A 44 17.98 -37.94 -1.34
CA GLU A 44 16.57 -38.33 -1.44
C GLU A 44 15.62 -37.22 -0.96
N GLU A 45 15.93 -36.54 0.14
CA GLU A 45 15.17 -35.38 0.64
C GLU A 45 15.19 -34.21 -0.35
N ARG A 46 16.35 -33.96 -0.99
CA ARG A 46 16.47 -32.94 -2.05
C ARG A 46 15.60 -33.27 -3.26
N ALA A 47 15.55 -34.54 -3.67
CA ALA A 47 14.74 -34.98 -4.79
C ALA A 47 13.23 -34.85 -4.50
N ALA A 48 12.79 -35.24 -3.31
CA ALA A 48 11.39 -35.11 -2.87
C ALA A 48 10.97 -33.64 -2.76
N GLY A 49 11.80 -32.79 -2.16
CA GLY A 49 11.55 -31.33 -2.07
C GLY A 49 11.48 -30.67 -3.45
N ALA A 50 12.38 -31.02 -4.37
CA ALA A 50 12.37 -30.50 -5.73
C ALA A 50 11.11 -30.89 -6.51
N LEU A 51 10.59 -32.11 -6.31
CA LEU A 51 9.34 -32.56 -6.93
C LEU A 51 8.13 -31.80 -6.39
N LEU A 52 8.04 -31.60 -5.07
CA LEU A 52 6.95 -30.84 -4.44
C LEU A 52 6.93 -29.39 -4.91
N VAL A 53 8.10 -28.73 -4.92
CA VAL A 53 8.24 -27.35 -5.40
C VAL A 53 7.87 -27.24 -6.89
N LYS A 54 8.28 -28.21 -7.72
CA LYS A 54 7.93 -28.24 -9.14
C LYS A 54 6.43 -28.43 -9.38
N ALA A 55 5.77 -29.28 -8.58
CA ALA A 55 4.33 -29.49 -8.62
C ALA A 55 3.59 -28.19 -8.23
N LYS A 56 3.99 -27.56 -7.13
CA LYS A 56 3.39 -26.29 -6.67
C LYS A 56 3.62 -25.16 -7.68
N ALA A 57 4.81 -25.06 -8.26
CA ALA A 57 5.10 -24.07 -9.29
C ALA A 57 4.24 -24.23 -10.55
N ARG A 58 3.90 -25.48 -10.94
CA ARG A 58 2.98 -25.75 -12.06
C ARG A 58 1.55 -25.31 -11.73
N GLU A 59 1.05 -25.68 -10.55
CA GLU A 59 -0.28 -25.26 -10.05
C GLU A 59 -0.41 -23.73 -10.08
N LEU A 60 0.60 -23.02 -9.56
CA LEU A 60 0.64 -21.56 -9.53
C LEU A 60 0.66 -20.93 -10.92
N ARG A 61 1.40 -21.53 -11.87
CA ARG A 61 1.43 -21.06 -13.26
C ARG A 61 0.05 -21.20 -13.91
N THR A 62 -0.59 -22.37 -13.77
CA THR A 62 -1.93 -22.60 -14.30
C THR A 62 -2.96 -21.65 -13.69
N ALA A 63 -2.88 -21.38 -12.39
CA ALA A 63 -3.73 -20.40 -11.73
C ALA A 63 -3.54 -18.99 -12.31
N LEU A 64 -2.29 -18.58 -12.56
CA LEU A 64 -1.98 -17.28 -13.15
C LEU A 64 -2.49 -17.16 -14.60
N GLU A 65 -2.29 -18.19 -15.43
CA GLU A 65 -2.81 -18.25 -16.80
C GLU A 65 -4.34 -18.13 -16.82
N ASN A 66 -5.03 -18.80 -15.89
CA ASN A 66 -6.48 -18.69 -15.73
C ASN A 66 -6.91 -17.26 -15.36
N CYS A 67 -6.16 -16.57 -14.50
CA CYS A 67 -6.43 -15.17 -14.14
C CYS A 67 -6.27 -14.22 -15.33
N VAL A 68 -5.23 -14.43 -16.15
CA VAL A 68 -5.00 -13.63 -17.37
C VAL A 68 -6.14 -13.84 -18.35
N ARG A 69 -6.52 -15.10 -18.62
CA ARG A 69 -7.65 -15.43 -19.50
C ARG A 69 -8.95 -14.81 -19.00
N ALA A 70 -9.23 -14.88 -17.70
CA ALA A 70 -10.41 -14.27 -17.09
C ALA A 70 -10.47 -12.76 -17.39
N LYS A 71 -9.35 -12.05 -17.23
CA LYS A 71 -9.25 -10.61 -17.50
C LYS A 71 -9.54 -10.28 -18.97
N GLU A 72 -9.02 -11.07 -19.89
CA GLU A 72 -9.26 -10.89 -21.34
C GLU A 72 -10.74 -11.12 -21.67
N GLU A 73 -11.36 -12.17 -21.13
CA GLU A 73 -12.78 -12.46 -21.30
C GLU A 73 -13.68 -11.34 -20.74
N VAL A 74 -13.36 -10.76 -19.58
CA VAL A 74 -14.09 -9.58 -19.04
C VAL A 74 -13.99 -8.41 -20.01
N SER A 75 -12.77 -8.13 -20.45
CA SER A 75 -12.49 -6.99 -21.31
C SER A 75 -13.24 -7.10 -22.64
N GLU A 76 -13.32 -8.31 -23.19
CA GLU A 76 -14.12 -8.59 -24.39
C GLU A 76 -15.63 -8.50 -24.13
N CYS A 77 -16.12 -8.99 -22.98
CA CYS A 77 -17.54 -8.93 -22.64
C CYS A 77 -18.02 -7.48 -22.45
N ILE A 78 -17.22 -6.63 -21.80
CA ILE A 78 -17.48 -5.19 -21.67
C ILE A 78 -17.56 -4.55 -23.07
N ARG A 79 -16.58 -4.84 -23.94
CA ARG A 79 -16.53 -4.31 -25.31
C ARG A 79 -17.76 -4.69 -26.13
N ARG A 80 -18.18 -5.96 -26.07
CA ARG A 80 -19.38 -6.47 -26.78
C ARG A 80 -20.69 -5.96 -26.18
N SER A 81 -20.75 -5.75 -24.86
CA SER A 81 -21.95 -5.24 -24.18
C SER A 81 -22.24 -3.77 -24.49
N GLY A 82 -21.22 -3.03 -24.93
CA GLY A 82 -21.35 -1.64 -25.37
C GLY A 82 -22.01 -1.46 -26.74
N ASP A 83 -22.27 -2.53 -27.51
CA ASP A 83 -22.90 -2.42 -28.83
C ASP A 83 -24.37 -1.96 -28.70
N PRO A 84 -24.71 -0.73 -29.17
CA PRO A 84 -26.05 -0.18 -29.06
C PRO A 84 -27.08 -0.95 -29.90
N LYS A 85 -26.65 -1.75 -30.88
CA LYS A 85 -27.55 -2.51 -31.77
C LYS A 85 -28.00 -3.86 -31.21
N SER A 86 -27.44 -4.29 -30.07
CA SER A 86 -27.79 -5.57 -29.45
C SER A 86 -29.10 -5.54 -28.67
N ASP A 87 -29.91 -6.59 -28.79
CA ASP A 87 -31.13 -6.80 -28.03
C ASP A 87 -30.86 -6.72 -26.50
N PRO A 88 -31.62 -5.92 -25.72
CA PRO A 88 -31.38 -5.75 -24.29
C PRO A 88 -31.45 -7.05 -23.47
N THR A 89 -32.33 -7.98 -23.83
CA THR A 89 -32.49 -9.26 -23.12
C THR A 89 -31.30 -10.18 -23.39
N GLU A 90 -30.85 -10.25 -24.64
CA GLU A 90 -29.64 -10.99 -25.00
C GLU A 90 -28.39 -10.40 -24.35
N ARG A 91 -28.31 -9.06 -24.27
CA ARG A 91 -27.22 -8.35 -23.58
C ARG A 91 -27.16 -8.70 -22.10
N ARG A 92 -28.31 -8.69 -21.39
CA ARG A 92 -28.37 -9.08 -19.97
C ARG A 92 -27.95 -10.53 -19.76
N ARG A 93 -28.45 -11.47 -20.59
CA ARG A 93 -28.05 -12.89 -20.50
C ARG A 93 -26.55 -13.10 -20.68
N ARG A 94 -25.94 -12.41 -21.64
CA ARG A 94 -24.47 -12.46 -21.86
C ARG A 94 -23.69 -11.89 -20.68
N GLN A 95 -24.19 -10.84 -20.06
CA GLN A 95 -23.61 -10.23 -18.87
C GLN A 95 -23.66 -11.17 -17.65
N GLU A 96 -24.81 -11.79 -17.39
CA GLU A 96 -24.99 -12.77 -16.31
C GLU A 96 -24.09 -13.99 -16.51
N ALA A 97 -24.08 -14.59 -17.70
CA ALA A 97 -23.22 -15.73 -18.02
C ALA A 97 -21.72 -15.39 -17.92
N CYS A 98 -21.33 -14.14 -18.21
CA CYS A 98 -19.96 -13.68 -18.02
C CYS A 98 -19.60 -13.60 -16.52
N LEU A 99 -20.48 -13.03 -15.69
CA LEU A 99 -20.25 -12.93 -14.25
C LEU A 99 -20.13 -14.33 -13.60
N GLU A 100 -21.01 -15.26 -13.95
CA GLU A 100 -20.95 -16.65 -13.44
C GLU A 100 -19.63 -17.35 -13.80
N ARG A 101 -19.16 -17.21 -15.06
CA ARG A 101 -17.86 -17.77 -15.48
C ARG A 101 -16.69 -17.15 -14.72
N LEU A 102 -16.76 -15.84 -14.43
CA LEU A 102 -15.71 -15.15 -13.70
C LEU A 102 -15.68 -15.53 -12.22
N GLU A 103 -16.84 -15.70 -11.59
CA GLU A 103 -16.93 -16.20 -10.22
C GLU A 103 -16.40 -17.63 -10.11
N ALA A 104 -16.70 -18.49 -11.08
CA ALA A 104 -16.15 -19.84 -11.15
C ALA A 104 -14.61 -19.85 -11.29
N LEU A 105 -14.05 -18.91 -12.05
CA LEU A 105 -12.59 -18.76 -12.18
C LEU A 105 -11.95 -18.20 -10.90
N ALA A 106 -12.63 -17.28 -10.22
CA ALA A 106 -12.15 -16.67 -8.98
C ALA A 106 -12.15 -17.64 -7.78
N LEU A 107 -13.11 -18.55 -7.72
CA LEU A 107 -13.22 -19.55 -6.64
C LEU A 107 -12.23 -20.71 -6.78
N GLY A 108 -11.54 -20.82 -7.93
CA GLY A 108 -10.67 -21.93 -8.25
C GLY A 108 -11.50 -23.19 -8.47
N GLY A 109 -11.57 -23.68 -9.71
CA GLY A 109 -12.35 -24.87 -10.09
C GLY A 109 -11.86 -26.18 -9.46
N GLY A 110 -11.89 -26.29 -8.14
CA GLY A 110 -11.80 -27.52 -7.38
C GLY A 110 -13.20 -28.12 -7.30
N GLU A 111 -13.35 -29.33 -7.81
CA GLU A 111 -14.55 -30.14 -7.57
C GLU A 111 -14.84 -30.19 -6.07
N ALA A 112 -16.05 -29.77 -5.70
CA ALA A 112 -16.53 -29.78 -4.34
C ALA A 112 -16.66 -31.23 -3.85
N SER A 113 -15.61 -31.75 -3.20
CA SER A 113 -15.74 -32.93 -2.35
C SER A 113 -16.43 -32.51 -1.05
N GLY A 114 -17.60 -33.10 -0.82
CA GLY A 114 -18.55 -32.68 0.20
C GLY A 114 -18.11 -33.02 1.63
N SER A 115 -18.26 -32.04 2.51
CA SER A 115 -18.58 -32.25 3.92
C SER A 115 -19.32 -31.02 4.43
N LYS A 116 -20.66 -31.12 4.51
CA LYS A 116 -21.52 -30.10 5.12
C LYS A 116 -21.55 -30.34 6.63
N GLY A 117 -20.74 -29.59 7.37
CA GLY A 117 -20.92 -29.38 8.80
C GLY A 117 -21.91 -28.23 9.02
N SER A 118 -23.12 -28.56 9.47
CA SER A 118 -24.15 -27.60 9.89
C SER A 118 -23.75 -26.98 11.23
N TRP A 119 -23.61 -25.66 11.28
CA TRP A 119 -23.59 -24.89 12.51
C TRP A 119 -24.70 -23.84 12.45
N VAL A 120 -25.64 -23.93 13.39
CA VAL A 120 -26.72 -22.95 13.59
C VAL A 120 -26.41 -22.20 14.88
N PRO A 121 -26.26 -20.87 14.86
CA PRO A 121 -26.30 -20.11 16.10
C PRO A 121 -27.74 -19.84 16.50
N GLU A 122 -28.05 -20.21 17.74
CA GLU A 122 -29.26 -19.84 18.46
C GLU A 122 -29.48 -18.33 18.45
N SER A 123 -30.72 -17.97 18.15
CA SER A 123 -31.26 -16.63 18.29
C SER A 123 -31.50 -16.32 19.77
N THR A 124 -30.80 -15.32 20.31
CA THR A 124 -31.27 -14.59 21.48
C THR A 124 -31.69 -13.19 21.06
N SER A 125 -33.00 -13.04 20.99
CA SER A 125 -33.73 -11.77 21.07
C SER A 125 -33.42 -11.08 22.39
N SER A 126 -32.92 -9.85 22.34
CA SER A 126 -33.21 -8.82 23.34
C SER A 126 -32.83 -7.44 22.84
N ARG A 127 -33.87 -6.62 22.68
CA ARG A 127 -33.97 -5.18 22.93
C ARG A 127 -32.95 -4.24 22.26
N GLU A 128 -33.54 -3.44 21.37
CA GLU A 128 -33.14 -2.10 20.95
C GLU A 128 -32.56 -1.27 22.11
N ASP A 129 -31.25 -1.04 22.08
CA ASP A 129 -30.66 0.16 22.64
C ASP A 129 -30.16 1.00 21.46
N ALA A 130 -30.89 2.08 21.16
CA ALA A 130 -30.45 3.17 20.31
C ALA A 130 -29.38 4.00 21.03
N GLY A 131 -28.31 3.34 21.46
CA GLY A 131 -27.10 3.97 21.96
C GLY A 131 -26.36 4.59 20.79
N GLY A 132 -26.57 5.90 20.59
CA GLY A 132 -25.73 6.68 19.67
C GLY A 132 -24.27 6.43 20.03
N ARG A 133 -23.53 5.79 19.12
CA ARG A 133 -22.08 5.62 19.25
C ARG A 133 -21.51 7.03 19.44
N GLU A 134 -20.87 7.28 20.58
CA GLU A 134 -20.05 8.48 20.78
C GLU A 134 -19.16 8.65 19.53
N PRO A 135 -19.10 9.86 18.94
CA PRO A 135 -18.30 10.06 17.73
C PRO A 135 -16.87 9.61 18.01
N GLY A 136 -16.35 8.69 17.18
CA GLY A 136 -14.96 8.22 17.30
C GLY A 136 -13.96 9.37 17.36
N SER A 137 -12.75 9.12 17.86
CA SER A 137 -11.71 10.15 17.99
C SER A 137 -11.46 10.88 16.66
N LEU A 138 -10.88 12.09 16.70
CA LEU A 138 -10.58 12.84 15.48
C LEU A 138 -9.72 12.02 14.49
N LEU A 139 -8.75 11.28 15.01
CA LEU A 139 -7.90 10.37 14.24
C LEU A 139 -8.72 9.26 13.56
N GLU A 140 -9.65 8.63 14.28
CA GLU A 140 -10.52 7.59 13.72
C GLU A 140 -11.35 8.13 12.57
N ARG A 141 -11.96 9.31 12.73
CA ARG A 141 -12.76 9.94 11.66
C ARG A 141 -11.93 10.27 10.43
N VAL A 142 -10.70 10.75 10.61
CA VAL A 142 -9.78 11.02 9.50
C VAL A 142 -9.35 9.71 8.83
N VAL A 143 -9.05 8.66 9.59
CA VAL A 143 -8.73 7.34 9.05
C VAL A 143 -9.88 6.78 8.21
N GLU A 144 -11.11 6.87 8.72
CA GLU A 144 -12.32 6.45 8.00
C GLU A 144 -12.53 7.24 6.71
N GLU A 145 -12.29 8.56 6.72
CA GLU A 145 -12.37 9.41 5.53
C GLU A 145 -11.37 9.00 4.46
N LEU A 146 -10.09 8.86 4.83
CA LEU A 146 -9.03 8.46 3.91
C LEU A 146 -9.27 7.05 3.35
N ASP A 147 -9.78 6.14 4.18
CA ASP A 147 -10.14 4.79 3.76
C ASP A 147 -11.34 4.80 2.80
N GLY A 148 -12.33 5.66 3.06
CA GLY A 148 -13.47 5.89 2.17
C GLY A 148 -13.02 6.41 0.81
N LEU A 149 -12.15 7.43 0.79
CA LEU A 149 -11.62 8.03 -0.44
C LEU A 149 -10.88 7.00 -1.30
N GLN A 150 -9.93 6.26 -0.73
CA GLN A 150 -9.10 5.32 -1.49
C GLN A 150 -9.91 4.17 -2.10
N LYS A 151 -11.05 3.81 -1.51
CA LYS A 151 -11.93 2.74 -2.02
C LYS A 151 -12.79 3.18 -3.20
N THR A 152 -12.86 4.48 -3.49
CA THR A 152 -13.69 4.98 -4.60
C THR A 152 -13.05 4.68 -5.97
N MET A 153 -13.88 4.38 -6.96
CA MET A 153 -13.41 4.19 -8.34
C MET A 153 -12.87 5.47 -8.96
N SER A 154 -13.40 6.63 -8.56
CA SER A 154 -12.89 7.94 -8.96
C SER A 154 -11.44 8.10 -8.51
N PHE A 155 -11.14 7.76 -7.25
CA PHE A 155 -9.77 7.81 -6.74
C PHE A 155 -8.83 6.90 -7.54
N GLN A 156 -9.21 5.65 -7.73
CA GLN A 156 -8.36 4.68 -8.44
C GLN A 156 -8.08 5.08 -9.90
N SER A 157 -9.11 5.60 -10.59
CA SER A 157 -8.99 6.02 -11.98
C SER A 157 -8.12 7.28 -12.11
N GLU A 158 -8.32 8.25 -11.21
CA GLU A 158 -7.59 9.51 -11.24
C GLU A 158 -6.13 9.34 -10.81
N LEU A 159 -5.86 8.52 -9.79
CA LEU A 159 -4.50 8.15 -9.42
C LEU A 159 -3.76 7.50 -10.59
N LEU A 160 -4.39 6.53 -11.27
CA LEU A 160 -3.77 5.89 -12.43
C LEU A 160 -3.47 6.90 -13.55
N ARG A 161 -4.41 7.80 -13.85
CA ARG A 161 -4.24 8.86 -14.84
C ARG A 161 -3.06 9.76 -14.48
N CYS A 162 -2.99 10.25 -13.24
CA CYS A 162 -1.91 11.11 -12.78
C CYS A 162 -0.55 10.40 -12.79
N GLN A 163 -0.49 9.12 -12.43
CA GLN A 163 0.74 8.33 -12.51
C GLN A 163 1.24 8.19 -13.96
N GLU A 164 0.33 7.91 -14.91
CA GLU A 164 0.66 7.80 -16.33
C GLU A 164 1.14 9.14 -16.88
N GLU A 165 0.43 10.23 -16.57
CA GLU A 165 0.81 11.58 -16.98
C GLU A 165 2.15 12.00 -16.38
N ALA A 166 2.38 11.80 -15.07
CA ALA A 166 3.65 12.16 -14.44
C ALA A 166 4.82 11.39 -15.07
N SER A 167 4.64 10.09 -15.33
CA SER A 167 5.67 9.26 -15.97
C SER A 167 5.94 9.66 -17.44
N ALA A 168 4.95 10.18 -18.16
CA ALA A 168 5.08 10.60 -19.56
C ALA A 168 5.60 12.05 -19.69
N SER A 169 5.18 12.94 -18.80
CA SER A 169 5.40 14.39 -18.88
C SER A 169 6.73 14.82 -18.27
N GLY A 170 7.26 14.06 -17.29
CA GLY A 170 8.48 14.40 -16.57
C GLY A 170 9.77 14.31 -17.40
N GLY A 171 9.70 14.30 -18.74
CA GLY A 171 10.88 14.15 -19.60
C GLY A 171 11.66 12.84 -19.38
N GLY A 172 11.05 11.84 -18.74
CA GLY A 172 11.72 10.62 -18.29
C GLY A 172 12.50 10.75 -16.99
N GLN A 173 12.31 11.81 -16.20
CA GLN A 173 13.01 12.03 -14.93
C GLN A 173 12.70 10.96 -13.88
N TYR A 174 11.47 10.45 -13.82
CA TYR A 174 11.06 9.42 -12.88
C TYR A 174 10.42 8.23 -13.58
N SER A 175 10.77 7.03 -13.14
CA SER A 175 10.13 5.80 -13.59
C SER A 175 8.70 5.69 -13.03
N LYS A 176 7.86 4.89 -13.70
CA LYS A 176 6.47 4.65 -13.27
C LYS A 176 6.38 4.07 -11.84
N GLU A 177 7.40 3.31 -11.42
CA GLU A 177 7.47 2.67 -10.11
C GLU A 177 7.61 3.68 -8.96
N ASN A 178 8.23 4.84 -9.21
CA ASN A 178 8.42 5.90 -8.21
C ASN A 178 7.09 6.48 -7.70
N PHE A 179 6.01 6.30 -8.46
CA PHE A 179 4.66 6.77 -8.09
C PHE A 179 3.79 5.67 -7.45
N ALA A 180 4.37 4.51 -7.11
CA ALA A 180 3.61 3.41 -6.53
C ALA A 180 2.92 3.84 -5.23
N TYR A 181 1.64 3.50 -5.12
CA TYR A 181 0.82 3.83 -3.95
C TYR A 181 0.67 2.61 -3.05
N GLY A 182 0.84 2.81 -1.75
CA GLY A 182 0.54 1.84 -0.72
C GLY A 182 0.21 2.52 0.60
N THR A 183 -0.40 1.77 1.51
CA THR A 183 -0.73 2.25 2.86
C THR A 183 0.01 1.49 3.95
N THR A 184 0.40 2.25 4.98
CA THR A 184 0.90 1.74 6.26
C THR A 184 -0.21 1.88 7.29
N PRO A 185 -0.78 0.78 7.80
CA PRO A 185 -1.86 0.82 8.78
C PRO A 185 -1.44 1.58 10.05
N LEU A 186 -2.41 2.24 10.70
CA LEU A 186 -2.17 2.96 11.96
C LEU A 186 -1.49 2.09 13.02
N ALA A 187 -1.89 0.82 13.17
CA ALA A 187 -1.27 -0.09 14.14
C ALA A 187 0.24 -0.28 13.90
N SER A 188 0.65 -0.40 12.63
CA SER A 188 2.05 -0.53 12.24
C SER A 188 2.83 0.77 12.47
N PHE A 189 2.21 1.90 12.16
CA PHE A 189 2.75 3.22 12.48
C PHE A 189 2.97 3.40 13.99
N MET A 190 1.98 3.05 14.81
CA MET A 190 2.08 3.11 16.28
C MET A 190 3.17 2.18 16.81
N THR A 191 3.39 1.03 16.18
CA THR A 191 4.47 0.10 16.54
C THR A 191 5.83 0.73 16.26
N VAL A 192 6.03 1.35 15.09
CA VAL A 192 7.27 2.06 14.74
C VAL A 192 7.51 3.24 15.68
N PHE A 193 6.48 4.05 15.95
CA PHE A 193 6.56 5.18 16.87
C PHE A 193 6.62 4.77 18.35
N SER A 194 6.55 3.47 18.65
CA SER A 194 6.80 2.94 19.98
C SER A 194 8.26 2.53 20.22
N ASP A 195 9.11 2.57 19.18
CA ASP A 195 10.57 2.46 19.35
C ASP A 195 11.06 3.59 20.26
N GLU A 196 11.92 3.26 21.22
CA GLU A 196 12.39 4.24 22.22
C GLU A 196 13.11 5.43 21.59
N THR A 197 13.86 5.20 20.50
CA THR A 197 14.55 6.28 19.79
C THR A 197 13.57 7.25 19.15
N VAL A 198 12.50 6.71 18.56
CA VAL A 198 11.46 7.52 17.92
C VAL A 198 10.66 8.26 18.99
N LYS A 199 10.25 7.59 20.07
CA LYS A 199 9.57 8.22 21.22
C LYS A 199 10.34 9.39 21.79
N GLU A 200 11.63 9.20 22.08
CA GLU A 200 12.48 10.27 22.60
C GLU A 200 12.51 11.46 21.64
N LYS A 201 12.67 11.20 20.35
CA LYS A 201 12.70 12.28 19.35
C LYS A 201 11.35 12.99 19.23
N VAL A 202 10.24 12.27 19.27
CA VAL A 202 8.89 12.84 19.30
C VAL A 202 8.72 13.77 20.50
N GLU A 203 9.10 13.35 21.70
CA GLU A 203 9.00 14.19 22.90
C GLU A 203 9.88 15.44 22.78
N ARG A 204 11.11 15.34 22.26
CA ARG A 204 11.97 16.51 22.02
C ARG A 204 11.35 17.48 20.99
N CYS A 205 10.80 16.96 19.89
CA CYS A 205 10.11 17.79 18.90
C CYS A 205 8.86 18.47 19.46
N ARG A 206 8.21 17.89 20.48
CA ARG A 206 7.04 18.49 21.15
C ARG A 206 7.42 19.51 22.22
N LEU A 207 8.46 19.24 23.02
CA LEU A 207 8.79 19.97 24.25
C LEU A 207 9.92 20.98 24.07
N GLU A 208 10.97 20.65 23.31
CA GLU A 208 12.27 21.30 23.42
C GLU A 208 12.65 22.15 22.21
N GLN A 209 12.04 21.92 21.04
CA GLN A 209 12.36 22.65 19.81
C GLN A 209 11.09 22.99 19.04
N ALA A 210 10.51 24.17 19.34
CA ALA A 210 9.31 24.69 18.70
C ALA A 210 9.42 24.82 17.16
N ASP A 211 10.62 24.68 16.59
CA ASP A 211 10.89 24.82 15.16
C ASP A 211 11.12 23.50 14.42
N GLN A 212 11.23 22.35 15.10
CA GLN A 212 11.33 21.07 14.40
C GLN A 212 9.99 20.60 13.82
N VAL A 213 10.07 19.97 12.65
CA VAL A 213 8.94 19.49 11.86
C VAL A 213 9.09 17.99 11.61
N TYR A 214 7.96 17.28 11.66
CA TYR A 214 7.84 15.94 11.13
C TYR A 214 7.53 16.01 9.63
N THR A 215 8.45 15.53 8.81
CA THR A 215 8.37 15.61 7.35
C THR A 215 8.11 14.22 6.77
N VAL A 216 7.19 14.11 5.82
CA VAL A 216 6.90 12.87 5.09
C VAL A 216 7.15 13.11 3.61
N TRP A 217 8.09 12.38 3.03
CA TRP A 217 8.32 12.36 1.58
C TRP A 217 7.54 11.22 0.93
N GLY A 218 6.79 11.53 -0.13
CA GLY A 218 5.77 10.65 -0.70
C GLY A 218 4.57 10.54 0.24
N SER A 219 4.05 11.68 0.68
CA SER A 219 2.96 11.71 1.67
C SER A 219 1.64 11.18 1.15
N SER A 220 1.46 11.09 -0.17
CA SER A 220 0.26 10.58 -0.79
C SER A 220 -1.01 11.31 -0.31
N ILE A 221 -2.12 10.61 -0.04
CA ILE A 221 -3.31 11.21 0.61
C ILE A 221 -3.13 11.54 2.10
N GLY A 222 -1.93 11.37 2.64
CA GLY A 222 -1.55 11.94 3.93
C GLY A 222 -1.60 11.01 5.13
N TRP A 223 -1.80 9.70 4.97
CA TRP A 223 -1.91 8.74 6.08
C TRP A 223 -0.87 8.97 7.20
N LEU A 224 0.41 8.89 6.86
CA LEU A 224 1.52 9.03 7.80
C LEU A 224 1.58 10.44 8.41
N ALA A 225 1.24 11.45 7.63
CA ALA A 225 1.27 12.85 8.07
C ALA A 225 0.13 13.14 9.08
N PHE A 226 -1.08 12.65 8.80
CA PHE A 226 -2.20 12.72 9.75
C PHE A 226 -1.89 11.95 11.03
N TYR A 227 -1.25 10.79 10.96
CA TYR A 227 -0.88 10.04 12.16
C TYR A 227 0.10 10.81 13.03
N GLY A 228 1.18 11.35 12.45
CA GLY A 228 2.14 12.18 13.20
C GLY A 228 1.49 13.38 13.86
N ARG A 229 0.58 14.08 13.16
CA ARG A 229 -0.13 15.22 13.72
C ARG A 229 -1.14 14.83 14.80
N LEU A 230 -2.01 13.87 14.53
CA LEU A 230 -3.19 13.59 15.36
C LEU A 230 -2.90 12.66 16.52
N ALA A 231 -1.97 11.71 16.37
CA ALA A 231 -1.59 10.80 17.45
C ALA A 231 -0.49 11.39 18.35
N PHE A 232 0.44 12.17 17.78
CA PHE A 232 1.62 12.65 18.50
C PHE A 232 1.72 14.18 18.63
N GLY A 233 0.78 14.94 18.06
CA GLY A 233 0.77 16.40 18.18
C GLY A 233 1.91 17.09 17.43
N LEU A 234 2.60 16.41 16.51
CA LEU A 234 3.74 16.95 15.78
C LEU A 234 3.29 18.00 14.76
N ARG A 235 4.07 19.08 14.61
CA ARG A 235 3.94 19.95 13.43
C ARG A 235 4.45 19.18 12.23
N THR A 236 3.63 19.08 11.19
CA THR A 236 3.82 18.10 10.14
C THR A 236 3.78 18.72 8.75
N LYS A 237 4.67 18.28 7.87
CA LYS A 237 4.68 18.59 6.44
C LYS A 237 4.66 17.30 5.62
N GLY A 238 3.72 17.18 4.70
CA GLY A 238 3.67 16.11 3.70
C GLY A 238 4.04 16.65 2.32
N TYR A 239 5.06 16.06 1.70
CA TYR A 239 5.45 16.36 0.33
C TYR A 239 5.07 15.21 -0.60
N GLU A 240 4.38 15.54 -1.68
CA GLU A 240 3.91 14.60 -2.68
C GLU A 240 3.99 15.26 -4.05
N ILE A 241 4.43 14.52 -5.06
CA ILE A 241 4.64 15.08 -6.40
C ILE A 241 3.35 15.11 -7.22
N LEU A 242 2.39 14.23 -6.90
CA LEU A 242 1.10 14.18 -7.58
C LEU A 242 0.13 15.21 -6.95
N ASP A 243 -0.08 16.33 -7.64
CA ASP A 243 -1.00 17.42 -7.25
C ASP A 243 -2.37 16.91 -6.78
N TYR A 244 -2.93 15.91 -7.47
CA TYR A 244 -4.21 15.31 -7.14
C TYR A 244 -4.26 14.77 -5.70
N LEU A 245 -3.21 14.06 -5.27
CA LEU A 245 -3.15 13.48 -3.93
C LEU A 245 -2.98 14.55 -2.85
N VAL A 246 -2.21 15.60 -3.14
CA VAL A 246 -2.08 16.78 -2.28
C VAL A 246 -3.38 17.54 -2.14
N SER A 247 -4.14 17.67 -3.23
CA SER A 247 -5.45 18.31 -3.20
C SER A 247 -6.39 17.57 -2.26
N LEU A 248 -6.47 16.23 -2.36
CA LEU A 248 -7.28 15.41 -1.47
C LEU A 248 -6.86 15.53 0.00
N SER A 249 -5.55 15.40 0.29
CA SER A 249 -5.05 15.48 1.67
C SER A 249 -5.27 16.86 2.28
N THR A 250 -5.13 17.92 1.48
CA THR A 250 -5.42 19.31 1.88
C THR A 250 -6.90 19.52 2.17
N GLU A 251 -7.79 18.97 1.35
CA GLU A 251 -9.24 19.05 1.58
C GLU A 251 -9.64 18.34 2.88
N VAL A 252 -9.08 17.16 3.14
CA VAL A 252 -9.30 16.45 4.41
C VAL A 252 -8.76 17.27 5.58
N ALA A 253 -7.55 17.84 5.48
CA ALA A 253 -6.99 18.67 6.54
C ALA A 253 -7.85 19.90 6.84
N LYS A 254 -8.41 20.54 5.82
CA LYS A 254 -9.37 21.66 5.96
C LYS A 254 -10.68 21.22 6.61
N LYS A 255 -11.25 20.10 6.16
CA LYS A 255 -12.51 19.54 6.67
C LYS A 255 -12.46 19.31 8.19
N TYR A 256 -11.30 18.91 8.70
CA TYR A 256 -11.10 18.59 10.11
C TYR A 256 -10.37 19.69 10.90
N ASP A 257 -10.15 20.87 10.30
CA ASP A 257 -9.50 22.04 10.92
C ASP A 257 -8.12 21.77 11.55
N VAL A 258 -7.27 21.02 10.84
CA VAL A 258 -5.91 20.68 11.31
C VAL A 258 -4.81 21.39 10.53
N VAL A 259 -5.19 22.27 9.61
CA VAL A 259 -4.30 22.98 8.67
C VAL A 259 -3.29 23.91 9.33
N ARG A 260 -3.47 24.32 10.59
CA ARG A 260 -2.48 25.17 11.26
C ARG A 260 -1.14 24.46 11.43
N ASP A 261 -1.19 23.19 11.76
CA ASP A 261 -0.04 22.39 12.20
C ASP A 261 0.23 21.18 11.29
N LEU A 262 -0.56 21.00 10.22
CA LEU A 262 -0.39 19.98 9.20
C LEU A 262 -0.56 20.62 7.81
N HIS A 263 0.52 20.61 7.03
CA HIS A 263 0.56 21.19 5.69
C HIS A 263 0.92 20.11 4.67
N PHE A 264 0.30 20.19 3.50
CA PHE A 264 0.64 19.37 2.34
C PHE A 264 1.09 20.28 1.20
N GLU A 265 2.17 19.89 0.54
CA GLU A 265 2.72 20.64 -0.58
C GLU A 265 2.93 19.72 -1.78
N ALA A 266 2.42 20.16 -2.94
CA ALA A 266 2.70 19.50 -4.20
C ALA A 266 4.06 19.95 -4.71
N ARG A 267 5.06 19.11 -4.49
CA ARG A 267 6.46 19.44 -4.77
C ARG A 267 7.29 18.17 -4.91
N ASP A 268 8.28 18.24 -5.78
CA ASP A 268 9.36 17.26 -5.80
C ASP A 268 10.13 17.30 -4.48
N MET A 269 10.20 16.16 -3.79
CA MET A 269 10.91 16.04 -2.51
C MET A 269 12.39 16.44 -2.59
N LEU A 270 13.04 16.27 -3.75
CA LEU A 270 14.43 16.66 -3.95
C LEU A 270 14.64 18.18 -3.91
N GLU A 271 13.59 18.96 -4.13
CA GLU A 271 13.60 20.43 -4.08
C GLU A 271 13.15 21.00 -2.73
N THR A 272 12.83 20.14 -1.76
CA THR A 272 12.35 20.57 -0.44
C THR A 272 13.49 20.97 0.49
N ASP A 273 13.22 21.89 1.41
CA ASP A 273 14.14 22.31 2.46
C ASP A 273 14.01 21.39 3.68
N LEU A 274 15.12 20.76 4.08
CA LEU A 274 15.19 19.88 5.25
C LEU A 274 15.67 20.57 6.53
N SER A 275 16.04 21.86 6.49
CA SER A 275 16.69 22.58 7.61
C SER A 275 15.94 22.58 8.94
N SER A 276 14.61 22.44 8.89
CA SER A 276 13.72 22.36 10.06
C SER A 276 13.21 20.94 10.37
N THR A 277 13.58 19.95 9.57
CA THR A 277 13.09 18.57 9.74
C THR A 277 13.79 17.92 10.93
N GLY A 278 13.01 17.52 11.94
CA GLY A 278 13.50 16.73 13.08
C GLY A 278 13.28 15.23 12.91
N ILE A 279 12.17 14.85 12.29
CA ILE A 279 11.85 13.46 11.96
C ILE A 279 11.48 13.42 10.48
N LEU A 280 12.20 12.65 9.67
CA LEU A 280 11.90 12.43 8.26
C LEU A 280 11.37 11.01 8.05
N PHE A 281 10.19 10.87 7.46
CA PHE A 281 9.66 9.58 7.01
C PHE A 281 9.81 9.47 5.49
N LEU A 282 10.59 8.49 5.04
CA LEU A 282 10.80 8.17 3.64
C LEU A 282 9.89 7.01 3.22
N THR A 283 9.28 7.14 2.05
CA THR A 283 8.44 6.10 1.45
C THR A 283 9.16 5.38 0.31
N SER A 284 10.46 5.12 0.50
CA SER A 284 11.39 4.77 -0.60
C SER A 284 11.25 3.36 -1.18
N GLN A 285 10.36 2.53 -0.62
CA GLN A 285 10.28 1.10 -0.92
C GLN A 285 10.20 0.77 -2.42
N CYS A 286 9.52 1.63 -3.19
CA CYS A 286 9.28 1.45 -4.62
C CYS A 286 10.07 2.42 -5.50
N TRP A 287 10.90 3.29 -4.92
CA TRP A 287 11.73 4.20 -5.70
C TRP A 287 12.83 3.41 -6.42
N ASP A 288 13.07 3.77 -7.67
CA ASP A 288 14.20 3.28 -8.44
C ASP A 288 15.53 3.73 -7.81
N LEU A 289 16.61 3.08 -8.25
CA LEU A 289 17.94 3.30 -7.67
C LEU A 289 18.45 4.73 -7.86
N ASP A 290 18.08 5.41 -8.96
CA ASP A 290 18.54 6.76 -9.23
C ASP A 290 17.86 7.78 -8.30
N LEU A 291 16.54 7.68 -8.14
CA LEU A 291 15.79 8.52 -7.21
C LEU A 291 16.21 8.28 -5.76
N LYS A 292 16.36 7.01 -5.36
CA LYS A 292 16.90 6.67 -4.03
C LYS A 292 18.26 7.31 -3.81
N ALA A 293 19.18 7.16 -4.77
CA ALA A 293 20.52 7.69 -4.61
C ALA A 293 20.55 9.20 -4.43
N LYS A 294 19.73 9.94 -5.20
CA LYS A 294 19.58 11.40 -5.07
C LYS A 294 18.93 11.79 -3.74
N ALA A 295 17.86 11.11 -3.34
CA ALA A 295 17.16 11.38 -2.10
C ALA A 295 18.07 11.13 -0.88
N TYR A 296 18.82 10.02 -0.87
CA TYR A 296 19.72 9.69 0.23
C TYR A 296 20.94 10.60 0.29
N ALA A 297 21.51 10.99 -0.86
CA ALA A 297 22.56 12.01 -0.90
C ALA A 297 22.08 13.31 -0.25
N LYS A 298 20.89 13.79 -0.66
CA LYS A 298 20.27 14.98 -0.08
C LYS A 298 20.02 14.85 1.42
N VAL A 299 19.52 13.71 1.88
CA VAL A 299 19.31 13.46 3.32
C VAL A 299 20.63 13.48 4.09
N ALA A 300 21.69 12.86 3.56
CA ALA A 300 23.00 12.85 4.20
C ALA A 300 23.65 14.23 4.26
N GLU A 301 23.43 15.07 3.25
CA GLU A 301 23.98 16.42 3.14
C GLU A 301 23.19 17.47 3.95
N GLU A 302 21.86 17.49 3.80
CA GLU A 302 21.04 18.61 4.24
C GLU A 302 20.26 18.36 5.54
N LEU A 303 20.04 17.10 5.94
CA LEU A 303 19.26 16.82 7.15
C LEU A 303 20.02 17.30 8.39
N PRO A 304 19.39 18.07 9.30
CA PRO A 304 20.07 18.58 10.48
C PRO A 304 20.57 17.47 11.41
N GLU A 305 21.74 17.68 12.01
CA GLU A 305 22.30 16.76 13.01
C GLU A 305 21.34 16.53 14.19
N GLY A 306 21.29 15.30 14.69
CA GLY A 306 20.37 14.90 15.75
C GLY A 306 18.91 14.73 15.28
N SER A 307 18.65 14.83 13.98
CA SER A 307 17.40 14.38 13.36
C SER A 307 17.40 12.86 13.18
N ILE A 308 16.22 12.30 13.00
CA ILE A 308 16.07 10.88 12.67
C ILE A 308 15.37 10.69 11.33
N VAL A 309 15.66 9.57 10.68
CA VAL A 309 15.00 9.12 9.45
C VAL A 309 14.34 7.77 9.71
N ILE A 310 13.13 7.60 9.23
CA ILE A 310 12.40 6.34 9.20
C ILE A 310 12.19 5.97 7.74
N ASP A 311 12.62 4.80 7.31
CA ASP A 311 12.49 4.34 5.92
C ASP A 311 12.14 2.86 5.84
N TYR A 312 11.53 2.44 4.74
CA TYR A 312 11.29 1.03 4.42
C TYR A 312 12.55 0.32 3.91
N SER A 313 13.57 1.07 3.48
CA SER A 313 14.83 0.54 2.95
C SER A 313 15.99 0.67 3.93
N SER A 314 16.97 -0.24 3.82
CA SER A 314 18.21 -0.18 4.58
C SER A 314 19.31 0.66 3.94
N ASP A 315 19.14 1.02 2.67
CA ASP A 315 20.19 1.52 1.76
C ASP A 315 20.84 2.84 2.25
N LEU A 316 20.15 3.62 3.08
CA LEU A 316 20.67 4.87 3.63
C LEU A 316 21.95 4.68 4.49
N THR A 317 22.26 3.46 4.96
CA THR A 317 23.53 3.18 5.66
C THR A 317 24.77 3.34 4.79
N GLU A 318 24.63 3.42 3.47
CA GLU A 318 25.75 3.59 2.53
C GLU A 318 26.26 5.03 2.46
N TYR A 319 25.58 5.98 3.12
CA TYR A 319 25.89 7.40 3.07
C TYR A 319 26.52 7.89 4.38
N ASP A 320 27.55 8.73 4.25
CA ASP A 320 28.31 9.26 5.38
C ASP A 320 27.43 10.13 6.30
N GLY A 321 27.72 10.09 7.60
CA GLY A 321 27.02 10.88 8.61
C GLY A 321 25.61 10.38 8.94
N VAL A 322 25.21 9.20 8.45
CA VAL A 322 23.97 8.53 8.83
C VAL A 322 24.27 7.18 9.49
N GLN A 323 23.62 6.90 10.61
CA GLN A 323 23.78 5.65 11.35
C GLN A 323 22.43 4.98 11.57
N ARG A 324 22.29 3.71 11.23
CA ARG A 324 21.11 2.92 11.59
C ARG A 324 21.10 2.61 13.08
N LEU A 325 20.00 2.93 13.75
CA LEU A 325 19.80 2.77 15.18
C LEU A 325 19.03 1.49 15.50
N SER A 326 17.91 1.27 14.81
CA SER A 326 17.05 0.11 15.04
C SER A 326 16.31 -0.30 13.77
N VAL A 327 15.66 -1.47 13.85
CA VAL A 327 14.76 -1.98 12.80
C VAL A 327 13.50 -2.51 13.50
N VAL A 328 12.35 -2.01 13.07
CA VAL A 328 11.04 -2.44 13.55
C VAL A 328 10.35 -3.21 12.44
N ARG A 329 9.82 -4.40 12.73
CA ARG A 329 9.11 -5.23 11.74
C ARG A 329 7.61 -5.24 12.03
N CYS A 330 6.80 -4.83 11.07
CA CYS A 330 5.33 -4.83 11.19
C CYS A 330 4.65 -4.92 9.81
N PRO A 331 3.35 -5.27 9.73
CA PRO A 331 2.68 -5.46 8.45
C PRO A 331 2.33 -4.14 7.76
N VAL A 332 2.32 -4.12 6.43
CA VAL A 332 1.79 -3.04 5.57
C VAL A 332 0.90 -3.64 4.48
N SER A 333 0.21 -2.79 3.71
CA SER A 333 -0.75 -3.27 2.69
C SER A 333 -0.17 -4.20 1.62
N TRP A 334 1.16 -4.20 1.40
CA TRP A 334 1.84 -5.05 0.42
C TRP A 334 2.77 -6.12 1.01
N ASN A 335 3.05 -6.09 2.33
CA ASN A 335 4.01 -6.99 2.98
C ASN A 335 3.67 -7.19 4.47
N ASP A 336 3.41 -8.43 4.88
CA ASP A 336 3.04 -8.76 6.27
C ASP A 336 4.22 -8.65 7.26
N GLN A 337 5.45 -8.55 6.74
CA GLN A 337 6.70 -8.51 7.51
C GLN A 337 7.62 -7.42 6.95
N GLN A 338 7.12 -6.17 6.90
CA GLN A 338 7.90 -5.05 6.42
C GLN A 338 8.86 -4.56 7.49
N ASP A 339 10.13 -4.40 7.12
CA ASP A 339 11.13 -3.75 7.95
C ASP A 339 11.01 -2.23 7.78
N PHE A 340 11.03 -1.53 8.92
CA PHE A 340 11.17 -0.09 9.04
C PHE A 340 12.51 0.18 9.71
N HIS A 341 13.43 0.78 8.98
CA HIS A 341 14.76 1.13 9.44
C HIS A 341 14.74 2.54 10.02
N ILE A 342 15.26 2.68 11.24
CA ILE A 342 15.37 3.97 11.94
C ILE A 342 16.84 4.37 11.94
N PHE A 343 17.13 5.58 11.47
CA PHE A 343 18.48 6.12 11.36
C PHE A 343 18.60 7.43 12.13
N ALA A 344 19.79 7.74 12.64
CA ALA A 344 20.17 9.05 13.13
C ALA A 344 21.06 9.75 12.12
N LYS A 345 20.87 11.06 11.97
CA LYS A 345 21.91 11.95 11.46
C LYS A 345 22.92 12.18 12.57
N ALA A 346 24.13 11.63 12.40
CA ALA A 346 25.22 11.79 13.34
C ALA A 346 25.64 13.26 13.44
N ARG A 347 26.09 13.66 14.64
CA ARG A 347 26.74 14.95 14.91
C ARG A 347 28.19 14.96 14.45
#